data_AF-A0A428R947-F1
#
_entry.id   AF-A0A428R947-F1
#
_cell.length_a   1.000
_cell.length_b   1.000
_cell.length_c   1.000
_cell.angle_alpha   90.00
_cell.angle_beta   90.00
_cell.angle_gamma   90.00
#
_symmetry.space_group_name_H-M   'P 1'
#
loop_
_entity.id
_entity.type
_entity.pdbx_description
1 polymer ?
#
loop_
_entity_poly.entity_id
_entity_poly.type
_entity_poly.pdbx_seq_one_letter_code
_entity_poly.pdbx_strand_id
1 'polypeptide(L)'
;MHFKSLAAFAALASLAQAHPGHDVSEEVAERRHFINSIHKKDLSHCADKLRARGIEARNIARRSAAVEQARALKGVSKKRDLDSVLASDHDESDTGYTANTDVSKLFTGNSSCLLTPEVTQGPYYVGGEYVRKDITDDEPGVDITLDYQVIDVDTCEPVPDVYVEIWHCNSTGIYSGVVASGNGNSNDDSNLDATFLRGYCRCRSQSAPGYSVVVGGLGLAMLLN
;
A
#
# COMPACT_ATOMS: atom_id res chain seq x y z
N MET A 1 -2.39 59.27 21.15
CA MET A 1 -3.13 58.11 21.70
C MET A 1 -3.59 57.24 20.53
N HIS A 2 -2.82 56.21 20.14
CA HIS A 2 -3.25 55.24 19.12
C HIS A 2 -2.85 53.82 19.55
N PHE A 3 -3.60 53.28 20.51
CA PHE A 3 -3.50 51.90 20.99
C PHE A 3 -4.60 51.07 20.33
N LYS A 4 -4.57 50.92 19.00
CA LYS A 4 -5.61 50.15 18.27
C LYS A 4 -5.07 49.40 17.04
N SER A 5 -3.92 48.75 17.16
CA SER A 5 -3.44 47.86 16.07
C SER A 5 -2.86 46.53 16.52
N LEU A 6 -2.91 46.20 17.81
CA LEU A 6 -2.36 44.94 18.35
C LEU A 6 -3.41 43.83 18.56
N ALA A 7 -4.70 44.11 18.37
CA ALA A 7 -5.77 43.15 18.65
C ALA A 7 -6.10 42.19 17.49
N ALA A 8 -5.55 42.38 16.29
CA ALA A 8 -5.91 41.61 15.11
C ALA A 8 -5.08 40.33 14.88
N PHE A 9 -3.95 40.15 15.59
CA PHE A 9 -3.09 38.97 15.42
C PHE A 9 -3.42 37.80 16.35
N ALA A 10 -4.32 37.97 17.33
CA ALA A 10 -4.68 36.91 18.28
C ALA A 10 -5.80 35.98 17.80
N ALA A 11 -6.44 36.26 16.65
CA ALA A 11 -7.61 35.51 16.17
C ALA A 11 -7.32 34.46 15.08
N LEU A 12 -6.06 34.27 14.66
CA LEU A 12 -5.65 33.31 13.63
C LEU A 12 -4.96 32.05 14.18
N ALA A 13 -4.99 31.84 15.50
CA ALA A 13 -4.65 30.56 16.12
C ALA A 13 -5.89 29.66 16.20
N SER A 14 -6.54 29.44 15.06
CA SER A 14 -7.54 28.38 14.92
C SER A 14 -6.82 27.04 15.06
N LEU A 15 -6.88 26.52 16.28
CA LEU A 15 -6.71 25.12 16.72
C LEU A 15 -6.49 24.15 15.55
N ALA A 16 -5.22 23.93 15.19
CA ALA A 16 -4.84 22.65 14.64
C ALA A 16 -5.00 21.63 15.78
N GLN A 17 -6.18 21.00 15.89
CA GLN A 17 -6.32 19.76 16.64
C GLN A 17 -5.55 18.68 15.87
N ALA A 18 -4.22 18.71 15.98
CA ALA A 18 -3.48 17.46 15.94
C ALA A 18 -4.04 16.61 17.10
N HIS A 19 -4.35 15.35 16.83
CA HIS A 19 -4.87 14.42 17.84
C HIS A 19 -4.09 14.57 19.16
N PRO A 20 -4.75 14.63 20.34
CA PRO A 20 -4.06 14.73 21.62
C PRO A 20 -2.96 13.67 21.66
N GLY A 21 -1.72 14.06 21.98
CA GLY A 21 -0.59 13.14 21.97
C GLY A 21 -0.91 11.88 22.78
N HIS A 22 -1.11 10.77 22.09
CA HIS A 22 -1.30 9.47 22.72
C HIS A 22 0.07 8.98 23.21
N ASP A 23 0.14 8.54 24.46
CA ASP A 23 1.32 7.87 24.98
C ASP A 23 1.41 6.48 24.35
N VAL A 24 2.22 6.38 23.29
CA VAL A 24 2.43 5.13 22.53
C VAL A 24 3.29 4.11 23.27
N SER A 25 3.76 4.39 24.51
CA SER A 25 4.66 3.48 25.22
C SER A 25 4.02 2.12 25.50
N GLU A 26 2.72 2.10 25.82
CA GLU A 26 1.93 0.89 26.03
C GLU A 26 1.75 0.11 24.72
N GLU A 27 1.30 0.77 23.65
CA GLU A 27 1.17 0.16 22.31
C GLU A 27 2.50 -0.42 21.81
N VAL A 28 3.61 0.28 22.04
CA VAL A 28 4.96 -0.18 21.69
C VAL A 28 5.37 -1.40 22.53
N ALA A 29 5.04 -1.42 23.83
CA ALA A 29 5.32 -2.55 24.70
C ALA A 29 4.50 -3.80 24.30
N GLU A 30 3.22 -3.62 23.99
CA GLU A 30 2.35 -4.68 23.47
C GLU A 30 2.85 -5.21 22.13
N ARG A 31 3.17 -4.32 21.18
CA ARG A 31 3.74 -4.70 19.88
C ARG A 31 5.05 -5.46 20.04
N ARG A 32 5.92 -5.03 20.97
CA ARG A 32 7.19 -5.74 21.26
C ARG A 32 6.94 -7.11 21.88
N HIS A 33 6.00 -7.22 22.81
CA HIS A 33 5.63 -8.49 23.43
C HIS A 33 5.10 -9.47 22.37
N PHE A 34 4.19 -9.02 21.49
CA PHE A 34 3.69 -9.81 20.37
C PHE A 34 4.81 -10.26 19.42
N ILE A 35 5.67 -9.33 18.99
CA ILE A 35 6.82 -9.67 18.12
C ILE A 35 7.75 -10.70 18.78
N ASN A 36 7.85 -10.70 20.11
CA ASN A 36 8.69 -11.66 20.84
C ASN A 36 8.00 -13.00 21.12
N SER A 37 6.66 -13.06 21.11
CA SER A 37 5.92 -14.31 21.33
C SER A 37 5.75 -15.15 20.05
N ILE A 38 5.91 -14.55 18.86
CA ILE A 38 5.76 -15.26 17.59
C ILE A 38 7.01 -16.08 17.22
N HIS A 39 6.78 -17.33 16.78
CA HIS A 39 7.83 -18.27 16.38
C HIS A 39 8.42 -17.96 14.99
N LYS A 40 7.64 -17.34 14.09
CA LYS A 40 8.03 -17.00 12.72
C LYS A 40 7.72 -15.53 12.46
N LYS A 41 8.76 -14.69 12.41
CA LYS A 41 8.63 -13.22 12.25
C LYS A 41 8.64 -12.80 10.78
N ASP A 42 9.32 -13.59 9.96
CA ASP A 42 9.53 -13.35 8.53
C ASP A 42 9.72 -14.71 7.79
N LEU A 43 9.89 -14.68 6.47
CA LEU A 43 10.08 -15.86 5.63
C LEU A 43 11.54 -16.35 5.56
N SER A 44 12.43 -15.93 6.46
CA SER A 44 13.86 -16.31 6.42
C SER A 44 14.06 -17.82 6.48
N HIS A 45 13.27 -18.49 7.32
CA HIS A 45 13.27 -19.95 7.42
C HIS A 45 12.84 -20.66 6.12
N CYS A 46 12.15 -19.96 5.22
CA CYS A 46 11.75 -20.46 3.90
C CYS A 46 12.79 -20.19 2.80
N ALA A 47 13.81 -19.35 3.05
CA ALA A 47 14.68 -18.82 2.00
C ALA A 47 15.37 -19.90 1.16
N ASP A 48 15.94 -20.93 1.79
CA ASP A 48 16.61 -22.03 1.08
C ASP A 48 15.63 -22.83 0.20
N LYS A 49 14.42 -23.11 0.72
CA LYS A 49 13.39 -23.85 -0.03
C LYS A 49 12.87 -23.03 -1.21
N LEU A 50 12.64 -21.73 -1.03
CA LEU A 50 12.21 -20.82 -2.09
C LEU A 50 13.27 -20.68 -3.18
N ARG A 51 14.56 -20.57 -2.82
CA ARG A 51 15.69 -20.59 -3.76
C ARG A 51 15.79 -21.91 -4.51
N ALA A 52 15.77 -23.03 -3.79
CA ALA A 52 15.89 -24.36 -4.39
C ALA A 52 14.77 -24.67 -5.39
N ARG A 53 13.54 -24.16 -5.15
CA ARG A 53 12.41 -24.28 -6.09
C ARG A 53 12.43 -23.24 -7.21
N GLY A 54 13.41 -22.34 -7.24
CA GLY A 54 13.54 -21.26 -8.23
C GLY A 54 12.50 -20.16 -8.11
N ILE A 55 11.79 -20.06 -6.96
CA ILE A 55 10.76 -19.04 -6.74
C ILE A 55 11.39 -17.64 -6.72
N GLU A 56 12.52 -17.50 -6.04
CA GLU A 56 13.24 -16.23 -5.96
C GLU A 56 13.63 -15.70 -7.35
N ALA A 57 14.30 -16.53 -8.16
CA ALA A 57 14.69 -16.18 -9.52
C ALA A 57 13.49 -15.79 -10.39
N ARG A 58 12.37 -16.53 -10.30
CA ARG A 58 11.13 -16.20 -11.01
C ARG A 58 10.52 -14.89 -10.54
N ASN A 59 10.50 -14.64 -9.24
CA ASN A 59 9.99 -13.39 -8.66
C ASN A 59 10.81 -12.18 -9.13
N ILE A 60 12.14 -12.28 -9.13
CA ILE A 60 13.02 -11.21 -9.62
C ILE A 60 12.69 -10.88 -11.07
N ALA A 61 12.70 -11.89 -11.95
CA ALA A 61 12.43 -11.71 -13.38
C ALA A 61 11.03 -11.14 -13.66
N ARG A 62 10.02 -11.60 -12.91
CA ARG A 62 8.64 -11.14 -13.04
C ARG A 62 8.47 -9.70 -12.58
N ARG A 63 9.04 -9.35 -11.41
CA ARG A 63 8.95 -8.00 -10.84
C ARG A 63 9.75 -6.98 -11.65
N SER A 64 10.92 -7.35 -12.16
CA SER A 64 11.68 -6.47 -13.06
C SER A 64 10.90 -6.17 -14.34
N ALA A 65 10.32 -7.20 -14.98
CA ALA A 65 9.49 -7.03 -16.17
C ALA A 65 8.23 -6.18 -15.91
N ALA A 66 7.56 -6.39 -14.77
CA ALA A 66 6.39 -5.59 -14.38
C ALA A 66 6.74 -4.11 -14.19
N VAL A 67 7.90 -3.80 -13.56
CA VAL A 67 8.37 -2.42 -13.40
C VAL A 67 8.72 -1.78 -14.73
N GLU A 68 9.39 -2.49 -15.63
CA GLU A 68 9.71 -2.00 -16.98
C GLU A 68 8.43 -1.71 -17.78
N GLN A 69 7.46 -2.61 -17.74
CA GLN A 69 6.16 -2.43 -18.39
C GLN A 69 5.41 -1.22 -17.81
N ALA A 70 5.34 -1.10 -16.49
CA ALA A 70 4.67 0.02 -15.83
C ALA A 70 5.34 1.36 -16.18
N ARG A 71 6.68 1.41 -16.23
CA ARG A 71 7.44 2.60 -16.66
C ARG A 71 7.16 2.96 -18.10
N ALA A 72 7.13 1.97 -19.00
CA ALA A 72 6.86 2.18 -20.43
C ALA A 72 5.45 2.74 -20.66
N LEU A 73 4.43 2.15 -20.02
CA LEU A 73 3.04 2.61 -20.10
C LEU A 73 2.87 4.05 -19.62
N LYS A 74 3.59 4.42 -18.55
CA LYS A 74 3.50 5.76 -17.94
C LYS A 74 4.45 6.79 -18.60
N GLY A 75 5.16 6.41 -19.66
CA GLY A 75 6.14 7.28 -20.31
C GLY A 75 7.32 7.69 -19.41
N VAL A 76 7.51 7.00 -18.28
CA VAL A 76 8.59 7.23 -17.31
C VAL A 76 9.88 6.60 -17.85
N SER A 77 10.40 7.19 -18.92
CA SER A 77 11.64 6.79 -19.59
C SER A 77 12.85 7.59 -19.09
N LYS A 78 12.62 8.74 -18.44
CA LYS A 78 13.64 9.60 -17.82
C LYS A 78 13.47 9.66 -16.31
N LYS A 79 14.60 9.58 -15.59
CA LYS A 79 14.68 9.94 -14.17
C LYS A 79 14.16 11.39 -14.05
N ARG A 80 13.22 11.65 -13.13
CA ARG A 80 12.76 13.02 -12.85
C ARG A 80 13.98 13.86 -12.43
N ASP A 81 13.97 15.14 -12.76
CA ASP A 81 15.00 16.08 -12.32
C ASP A 81 15.03 16.10 -10.78
N LEU A 82 16.12 15.57 -10.20
CA LEU A 82 16.27 15.36 -8.76
C LEU A 82 16.29 16.71 -8.01
N ASP A 83 16.74 17.78 -8.67
CA ASP A 83 17.05 19.06 -8.05
C ASP A 83 15.78 19.76 -7.50
N SER A 84 14.61 19.47 -8.06
CA SER A 84 13.32 20.00 -7.59
C SER A 84 12.74 19.24 -6.38
N VAL A 85 13.13 17.99 -6.17
CA VAL A 85 12.56 17.10 -5.12
C VAL A 85 13.47 17.05 -3.88
N LEU A 86 14.78 17.19 -4.08
CA LEU A 86 15.81 17.20 -3.03
C LEU A 86 15.77 18.40 -2.06
N ALA A 87 14.87 19.37 -2.26
CA ALA A 87 14.67 20.46 -1.30
C ALA A 87 13.98 19.98 0.00
N SER A 88 13.55 18.72 0.07
CA SER A 88 13.14 18.02 1.29
C SER A 88 14.08 16.83 1.54
N ASP A 89 14.65 16.78 2.74
CA ASP A 89 15.58 15.73 3.15
C ASP A 89 14.82 14.46 3.59
N HIS A 90 15.14 13.35 2.93
CA HIS A 90 14.63 12.00 3.19
C HIS A 90 15.80 10.99 3.31
N ASP A 91 16.97 11.47 3.71
CA ASP A 91 18.23 10.75 3.56
C ASP A 91 18.29 9.44 4.40
N GLU A 92 18.19 8.31 3.70
CA GLU A 92 18.51 6.95 4.15
C GLU A 92 19.75 6.41 3.41
N SER A 93 20.63 7.28 2.91
CA SER A 93 21.79 6.92 2.07
C SER A 93 22.77 5.95 2.74
N ASP A 94 22.76 5.87 4.07
CA ASP A 94 23.52 4.88 4.86
C ASP A 94 23.17 3.43 4.52
N THR A 95 22.00 3.18 3.92
CA THR A 95 21.57 1.84 3.47
C THR A 95 22.20 1.40 2.13
N GLY A 96 22.85 2.33 1.42
CA GLY A 96 23.60 2.07 0.18
C GLY A 96 22.73 1.69 -1.03
N TYR A 97 21.46 2.08 -1.06
CA TYR A 97 20.60 1.95 -2.23
C TYR A 97 20.79 3.13 -3.19
N THR A 98 21.15 2.84 -4.44
CA THR A 98 21.26 3.83 -5.52
C THR A 98 20.30 3.50 -6.66
N ALA A 99 20.15 4.42 -7.61
CA ALA A 99 19.39 4.17 -8.85
C ALA A 99 19.98 3.06 -9.74
N ASN A 100 21.20 2.60 -9.44
CA ASN A 100 21.88 1.50 -10.12
C ASN A 100 21.96 0.24 -9.24
N THR A 101 21.20 0.17 -8.14
CA THR A 101 21.14 -1.03 -7.31
C THR A 101 20.65 -2.21 -8.14
N ASP A 102 21.31 -3.34 -8.00
CA ASP A 102 20.88 -4.59 -8.62
C ASP A 102 19.44 -4.94 -8.21
N VAL A 103 18.62 -5.28 -9.20
CA VAL A 103 17.20 -5.60 -9.00
C VAL A 103 16.98 -6.81 -8.09
N SER A 104 17.94 -7.74 -8.01
CA SER A 104 17.88 -8.84 -7.05
C SER A 104 17.88 -8.30 -5.63
N LYS A 105 18.79 -7.38 -5.27
CA LYS A 105 18.85 -6.78 -3.93
C LYS A 105 17.52 -6.07 -3.56
N LEU A 106 16.82 -5.51 -4.55
CA LEU A 106 15.52 -4.86 -4.34
C LEU A 106 14.36 -5.86 -4.17
N PHE A 107 14.42 -7.03 -4.81
CA PHE A 107 13.32 -8.00 -4.85
C PHE A 107 13.53 -9.26 -4.01
N THR A 108 14.71 -9.46 -3.42
CA THR A 108 15.03 -10.59 -2.54
C THR A 108 15.06 -10.22 -1.05
N GLY A 109 14.91 -8.93 -0.72
CA GLY A 109 14.86 -8.47 0.67
C GLY A 109 13.72 -9.12 1.45
N ASN A 110 14.03 -9.74 2.58
CA ASN A 110 13.07 -10.32 3.51
C ASN A 110 12.55 -9.24 4.50
N SER A 111 12.13 -8.09 3.97
CA SER A 111 11.65 -6.95 4.74
C SER A 111 10.16 -7.06 5.10
N SER A 112 9.48 -8.14 4.70
CA SER A 112 8.09 -8.40 5.04
C SER A 112 7.96 -9.03 6.42
N CYS A 113 7.32 -8.34 7.35
CA CYS A 113 6.81 -8.93 8.58
C CYS A 113 5.66 -9.88 8.23
N LEU A 114 5.74 -11.14 8.65
CA LEU A 114 4.85 -12.21 8.22
C LEU A 114 3.38 -12.04 8.64
N LEU A 115 3.17 -11.40 9.79
CA LEU A 115 1.84 -11.25 10.38
C LEU A 115 1.46 -9.78 10.32
N THR A 116 0.97 -9.35 9.16
CA THR A 116 -0.04 -8.29 9.17
C THR A 116 -1.24 -8.87 9.91
N PRO A 117 -1.68 -8.30 11.04
CA PRO A 117 -2.86 -8.83 11.73
C PRO A 117 -4.02 -8.88 10.74
N GLU A 118 -4.83 -9.94 10.81
CA GLU A 118 -6.16 -9.89 10.23
C GLU A 118 -6.86 -8.68 10.85
N VAL A 119 -7.15 -7.69 10.02
CA VAL A 119 -7.91 -6.52 10.42
C VAL A 119 -9.37 -6.75 10.07
N THR A 120 -10.25 -6.08 10.80
CA THR A 120 -11.66 -6.08 10.44
C THR A 120 -11.84 -5.55 9.03
N GLN A 121 -12.60 -6.26 8.20
CA GLN A 121 -12.97 -5.89 6.83
C GLN A 121 -13.47 -4.43 6.72
N GLY A 122 -14.08 -3.90 7.77
CA GLY A 122 -14.57 -2.52 7.83
C GLY A 122 -15.88 -2.34 7.06
N PRO A 123 -16.52 -1.16 7.19
CA PRO A 123 -17.88 -0.93 6.68
C PRO A 123 -17.96 -0.69 5.16
N TYR A 124 -16.81 -0.66 4.48
CA TYR A 124 -16.72 -0.25 3.07
C TYR A 124 -16.48 -1.40 2.09
N TYR A 125 -16.58 -2.64 2.56
CA TYR A 125 -16.54 -3.80 1.68
C TYR A 125 -17.83 -3.93 0.87
N VAL A 126 -17.67 -4.20 -0.43
CA VAL A 126 -18.75 -4.48 -1.35
C VAL A 126 -18.37 -5.78 -2.06
N GLY A 127 -19.26 -6.77 -2.05
CA GLY A 127 -19.00 -8.06 -2.67
C GLY A 127 -19.46 -8.10 -4.13
N GLY A 128 -18.80 -8.93 -4.95
CA GLY A 128 -19.19 -9.14 -6.34
C GLY A 128 -18.53 -8.21 -7.36
N GLU A 129 -17.36 -7.67 -7.01
CA GLU A 129 -16.57 -6.75 -7.85
C GLU A 129 -16.06 -7.39 -9.16
N TYR A 130 -15.42 -6.59 -10.00
CA TYR A 130 -14.88 -7.07 -11.28
C TYR A 130 -13.53 -7.79 -11.15
N VAL A 131 -13.33 -8.83 -11.97
CA VAL A 131 -12.01 -9.43 -12.21
C VAL A 131 -11.19 -8.51 -13.10
N ARG A 132 -10.29 -7.71 -12.51
CA ARG A 132 -9.46 -6.75 -13.25
C ARG A 132 -8.14 -6.47 -12.54
N LYS A 133 -7.14 -6.04 -13.32
CA LYS A 133 -5.80 -5.70 -12.81
C LYS A 133 -5.61 -4.21 -12.58
N ASP A 134 -6.20 -3.41 -13.47
CA ASP A 134 -6.26 -1.97 -13.35
C ASP A 134 -7.57 -1.62 -12.68
N ILE A 135 -7.50 -1.01 -11.51
CA ILE A 135 -8.67 -0.56 -10.75
C ILE A 135 -8.72 0.97 -10.66
N THR A 136 -7.86 1.67 -11.39
CA THR A 136 -7.69 3.12 -11.24
C THR A 136 -8.92 3.90 -11.65
N ASP A 137 -9.63 3.45 -12.70
CA ASP A 137 -10.83 4.07 -13.26
C ASP A 137 -10.69 5.60 -13.44
N ASP A 138 -9.49 6.03 -13.86
CA ASP A 138 -9.10 7.43 -14.08
C ASP A 138 -9.18 8.33 -12.82
N GLU A 139 -9.26 7.75 -11.62
CA GLU A 139 -9.26 8.51 -10.38
C GLU A 139 -7.94 9.29 -10.19
N PRO A 140 -8.01 10.57 -9.75
CA PRO A 140 -6.82 11.37 -9.55
C PRO A 140 -6.02 10.88 -8.32
N GLY A 141 -4.70 10.73 -8.48
CA GLY A 141 -3.79 10.38 -7.39
C GLY A 141 -2.40 10.00 -7.86
N VAL A 142 -1.67 9.25 -7.03
CA VAL A 142 -0.34 8.72 -7.37
C VAL A 142 -0.48 7.29 -7.87
N ASP A 143 -0.06 7.04 -9.11
CA ASP A 143 -0.11 5.69 -9.66
C ASP A 143 0.87 4.74 -8.94
N ILE A 144 0.32 3.67 -8.38
CA ILE A 144 1.04 2.58 -7.73
C ILE A 144 0.90 1.30 -8.58
N THR A 145 1.99 0.54 -8.70
CA THR A 145 1.92 -0.84 -9.21
C THR A 145 2.24 -1.75 -8.04
N LEU A 146 1.33 -2.67 -7.75
CA LEU A 146 1.30 -3.42 -6.52
C LEU A 146 1.34 -4.92 -6.83
N ASP A 147 2.42 -5.56 -6.40
CA ASP A 147 2.72 -6.94 -6.75
C ASP A 147 2.66 -7.85 -5.52
N TYR A 148 1.75 -8.83 -5.54
CA TYR A 148 1.55 -9.74 -4.41
C TYR A 148 1.94 -11.18 -4.72
N GLN A 149 2.39 -11.87 -3.68
CA GLN A 149 2.58 -13.31 -3.67
C GLN A 149 2.12 -13.85 -2.32
N VAL A 150 1.30 -14.89 -2.35
CA VAL A 150 0.83 -15.58 -1.14
C VAL A 150 1.68 -16.83 -0.95
N ILE A 151 2.37 -16.91 0.18
CA ILE A 151 3.21 -18.04 0.58
C ILE A 151 2.62 -18.63 1.86
N ASP A 152 2.42 -19.93 1.88
CA ASP A 152 2.10 -20.67 3.10
C ASP A 152 3.34 -20.69 4.01
N VAL A 153 3.18 -20.19 5.23
CA VAL A 153 4.28 -19.96 6.16
C VAL A 153 4.83 -21.23 6.79
N ASP A 154 4.11 -22.36 6.71
CA ASP A 154 4.51 -23.63 7.31
C ASP A 154 5.19 -24.54 6.31
N THR A 155 4.63 -24.59 5.11
CA THR A 155 5.16 -25.38 4.01
C THR A 155 6.19 -24.60 3.20
N CYS A 156 6.23 -23.27 3.28
CA CYS A 156 7.04 -22.41 2.43
C CYS A 156 6.72 -22.60 0.93
N GLU A 157 5.47 -22.89 0.62
CA GLU A 157 5.00 -23.12 -0.74
C GLU A 157 4.07 -21.98 -1.18
N PRO A 158 4.13 -21.53 -2.44
CA PRO A 158 3.14 -20.60 -2.95
C PRO A 158 1.75 -21.21 -2.89
N VAL A 159 0.76 -20.43 -2.43
CA VAL A 159 -0.63 -20.87 -2.40
C VAL A 159 -1.25 -20.64 -3.78
N PRO A 160 -1.64 -21.70 -4.50
CA PRO A 160 -2.21 -21.56 -5.82
C PRO A 160 -3.69 -21.22 -5.78
N ASP A 161 -4.16 -20.54 -6.83
CA ASP A 161 -5.58 -20.34 -7.14
C ASP A 161 -6.38 -19.56 -6.08
N VAL A 162 -5.69 -18.71 -5.31
CA VAL A 162 -6.32 -17.77 -4.38
C VAL A 162 -6.80 -16.52 -5.10
N TYR A 163 -7.88 -15.92 -4.58
CA TYR A 163 -8.33 -14.61 -5.02
C TYR A 163 -7.86 -13.57 -4.02
N VAL A 164 -7.15 -12.57 -4.52
CA VAL A 164 -6.86 -11.36 -3.76
C VAL A 164 -7.93 -10.37 -4.17
N GLU A 165 -8.59 -9.75 -3.20
CA GLU A 165 -9.53 -8.64 -3.43
C GLU A 165 -8.98 -7.39 -2.76
N ILE A 166 -9.05 -6.27 -3.47
CA ILE A 166 -8.54 -4.98 -3.01
C ILE A 166 -9.62 -3.93 -3.22
N TRP A 167 -9.82 -3.11 -2.20
CA TRP A 167 -10.61 -1.90 -2.28
C TRP A 167 -9.93 -0.80 -1.47
N HIS A 168 -10.01 0.43 -1.96
CA HIS A 168 -9.52 1.58 -1.21
C HIS A 168 -10.26 2.86 -1.62
N CYS A 169 -10.10 3.92 -0.82
CA CYS A 169 -10.66 5.21 -1.15
C CYS A 169 -9.84 5.98 -2.19
N ASN A 170 -10.49 6.90 -2.90
CA ASN A 170 -9.80 7.84 -3.77
C ASN A 170 -9.00 8.89 -2.99
N SER A 171 -8.39 9.85 -3.71
CA SER A 171 -7.55 10.91 -3.13
C SER A 171 -8.24 11.84 -2.14
N THR A 172 -9.57 11.82 -2.09
CA THR A 172 -10.36 12.63 -1.16
C THR A 172 -10.97 11.82 -0.02
N GLY A 173 -10.68 10.51 0.03
CA GLY A 173 -11.16 9.61 1.09
C GLY A 173 -12.53 8.97 0.82
N ILE A 174 -13.04 9.02 -0.41
CA ILE A 174 -14.33 8.44 -0.80
C ILE A 174 -14.12 7.01 -1.31
N TYR A 175 -14.89 6.06 -0.77
CA TYR A 175 -15.02 4.69 -1.24
C TYR A 175 -16.17 4.59 -2.26
N SER A 176 -15.93 4.03 -3.44
CA SER A 176 -16.97 3.71 -4.42
C SER A 176 -17.96 2.67 -3.88
N GLY A 177 -19.16 2.55 -4.45
CA GLY A 177 -20.15 1.52 -4.08
C GLY A 177 -20.79 1.68 -2.71
N VAL A 178 -20.49 2.75 -1.96
CA VAL A 178 -21.00 2.97 -0.59
C VAL A 178 -21.48 4.40 -0.38
N VAL A 179 -22.69 4.56 0.13
CA VAL A 179 -23.22 5.86 0.59
C VAL A 179 -23.44 5.79 2.09
N ALA A 180 -22.62 6.51 2.85
CA ALA A 180 -22.66 6.53 4.30
C ALA A 180 -22.23 7.90 4.85
N SER A 181 -22.68 8.25 6.06
CA SER A 181 -22.37 9.55 6.69
C SER A 181 -20.86 9.81 6.89
N GLY A 182 -20.04 8.76 6.88
CA GLY A 182 -18.58 8.84 6.98
C GLY A 182 -17.82 8.75 5.65
N ASN A 183 -18.51 8.67 4.52
CA ASN A 183 -17.91 8.41 3.20
C ASN A 183 -18.05 9.62 2.26
N GLY A 184 -17.50 10.77 2.66
CA GLY A 184 -17.58 12.01 1.88
C GLY A 184 -19.00 12.58 1.80
N ASN A 185 -19.71 12.35 0.69
CA ASN A 185 -21.05 12.89 0.45
C ASN A 185 -22.12 11.79 0.57
N SER A 186 -22.87 11.82 1.68
CA SER A 186 -23.97 10.87 1.94
C SER A 186 -25.25 11.10 1.12
N ASN A 187 -25.29 12.15 0.29
CA ASN A 187 -26.43 12.43 -0.60
C ASN A 187 -26.13 12.09 -2.07
N ASP A 188 -25.00 11.43 -2.34
CA ASP A 188 -24.60 11.05 -3.70
C ASP A 188 -24.93 9.58 -3.98
N ASP A 189 -26.19 9.31 -4.32
CA ASP A 189 -26.66 7.96 -4.65
C ASP A 189 -25.98 7.40 -5.91
N SER A 190 -25.41 8.26 -6.78
CA SER A 190 -24.68 7.80 -7.96
C SER A 190 -23.41 7.02 -7.59
N ASN A 191 -22.88 7.22 -6.38
CA ASN A 191 -21.74 6.47 -5.88
C ASN A 191 -22.05 4.99 -5.63
N LEU A 192 -23.32 4.58 -5.49
CA LEU A 192 -23.69 3.17 -5.32
C LEU A 192 -23.37 2.31 -6.54
N ASP A 193 -23.43 2.91 -7.74
CA ASP A 193 -23.11 2.24 -9.01
C ASP A 193 -21.64 2.42 -9.43
N ALA A 194 -20.87 3.21 -8.67
CA ALA A 194 -19.45 3.43 -8.95
C ALA A 194 -18.62 2.23 -8.50
N THR A 195 -17.59 1.89 -9.29
CA THR A 195 -16.71 0.74 -9.01
C THR A 195 -15.23 1.09 -8.92
N PHE A 196 -14.87 2.38 -8.99
CA PHE A 196 -13.47 2.82 -8.96
C PHE A 196 -12.69 2.27 -7.76
N LEU A 197 -11.42 1.96 -7.96
CA LEU A 197 -10.48 1.56 -6.92
C LEU A 197 -10.88 0.28 -6.17
N ARG A 198 -11.67 -0.58 -6.84
CA ARG A 198 -12.08 -1.92 -6.39
C ARG A 198 -11.81 -2.99 -7.44
N GLY A 199 -11.43 -4.18 -6.99
CA GLY A 199 -11.36 -5.35 -7.87
C GLY A 199 -10.64 -6.52 -7.22
N TYR A 200 -10.76 -7.68 -7.85
CA TYR A 200 -10.00 -8.85 -7.44
C TYR A 200 -9.27 -9.50 -8.61
N CYS A 201 -8.15 -10.12 -8.30
CA CYS A 201 -7.33 -10.86 -9.23
C CYS A 201 -7.13 -12.29 -8.72
N ARG A 202 -7.13 -13.24 -9.66
CA ARG A 202 -6.78 -14.62 -9.36
C ARG A 202 -5.26 -14.79 -9.41
N CYS A 203 -4.69 -15.19 -8.29
CA CYS A 203 -3.33 -15.68 -8.21
C CYS A 203 -3.29 -17.09 -8.80
N ARG A 204 -2.95 -17.23 -10.08
CA ARG A 204 -2.72 -18.58 -10.64
C ARG A 204 -1.49 -19.18 -9.98
N SER A 205 -1.41 -20.52 -9.95
CA SER A 205 -0.51 -21.35 -9.13
C SER A 205 0.99 -21.01 -9.07
N GLN A 206 1.46 -20.03 -9.83
CA GLN A 206 2.87 -19.60 -9.88
C GLN A 206 3.03 -18.08 -10.08
N SER A 207 1.93 -17.31 -10.08
CA SER A 207 1.93 -15.86 -10.28
C SER A 207 0.54 -15.25 -10.03
N ALA A 208 0.47 -14.32 -9.09
CA ALA A 208 -0.51 -13.23 -9.18
C ALA A 208 0.04 -12.22 -10.19
N PRO A 209 -0.71 -11.82 -11.21
CA PRO A 209 -0.36 -10.60 -11.92
C PRO A 209 -0.50 -9.42 -10.95
N GLY A 210 0.51 -8.55 -10.90
CA GLY A 210 0.45 -7.32 -10.11
C GLY A 210 -0.76 -6.46 -10.48
N TYR A 211 -1.31 -5.78 -9.48
CA TYR A 211 -2.30 -4.72 -9.61
C TYR A 211 -1.65 -3.43 -10.11
N SER A 212 -2.38 -2.66 -10.89
CA SER A 212 -2.18 -1.21 -11.00
C SER A 212 -3.26 -0.55 -10.15
N VAL A 213 -2.84 0.25 -9.18
CA VAL A 213 -3.66 0.99 -8.22
C VAL A 213 -3.28 2.46 -8.32
N VAL A 214 -4.13 3.39 -7.89
CA VAL A 214 -3.77 4.80 -7.72
C VAL A 214 -3.98 5.14 -6.27
N VAL A 215 -2.92 5.31 -5.48
CA VAL A 215 -3.09 5.69 -4.07
C VAL A 215 -3.12 7.22 -4.00
N GLY A 216 -4.30 7.73 -3.66
CA GLY A 216 -4.51 9.13 -3.35
C GLY A 216 -4.79 9.39 -1.86
N GLY A 217 -5.29 8.39 -1.13
CA GLY A 217 -5.77 8.52 0.25
C GLY A 217 -5.23 7.42 1.15
N LEU A 218 -5.19 7.69 2.46
CA LEU A 218 -4.83 6.70 3.49
C LEU A 218 -5.98 5.67 3.61
N GLY A 219 -5.74 4.42 3.16
CA GLY A 219 -6.66 3.31 3.44
C GLY A 219 -6.73 2.23 2.36
N LEU A 220 -5.64 1.49 2.14
CA LEU A 220 -5.67 0.27 1.31
C LEU A 220 -6.15 -0.92 2.15
N ALA A 221 -7.27 -1.53 1.76
CA ALA A 221 -7.77 -2.76 2.35
C ALA A 221 -7.63 -3.93 1.37
N MET A 222 -7.32 -5.12 1.92
CA MET A 222 -7.08 -6.34 1.15
C MET A 222 -7.75 -7.52 1.85
N LEU A 223 -8.49 -8.32 1.09
CA LEU A 223 -9.09 -9.57 1.53
C LEU A 223 -8.52 -10.73 0.70
N LEU A 224 -8.28 -11.85 1.36
CA LEU A 224 -7.87 -13.11 0.74
C LEU A 224 -9.07 -14.06 0.79
N ASN A 225 -9.56 -14.46 -0.39
CA ASN A 225 -10.69 -15.39 -0.56
C ASN A 225 -10.24 -16.68 -1.27
#